data_AF-V7EFQ8-F1
#
_entry.id   AF-V7EFQ8-F1
#
_cell.length_a   1.000
_cell.length_b   1.000
_cell.length_c   1.000
_cell.angle_alpha   90.00
_cell.angle_beta   90.00
_cell.angle_gamma   90.00
#
_symmetry.space_group_name_H-M   'P 1'
#
loop_
_entity.id
_entity.type
_entity.pdbx_description
1 polymer ?
#
loop_
_entity_poly.entity_id
_entity_poly.type
_entity_poly.pdbx_seq_one_letter_code
_entity_poly.pdbx_strand_id
1 'polypeptide(L)'
;MLAGRSWDDWIKQYAKSHQNRWNQLTHSIGIPMIVVSIVLFLLAPFVAGLWKLAALLFVVGWILQFVGHAIEGKPPEFLSDWRFLLVGTRWWVAKVTGRLR
;
A
#
# COMPACT_ATOMS: atom_id res chain seq x y z
N MET A 1 -4.83 -17.37 -6.33
CA MET A 1 -4.89 -16.74 -7.67
C MET A 1 -5.84 -15.56 -7.59
N LEU A 2 -5.65 -14.54 -8.42
CA LEU A 2 -6.56 -13.40 -8.60
C LEU A 2 -6.71 -13.16 -10.10
N ALA A 3 -7.95 -13.23 -10.60
CA ALA A 3 -8.28 -13.09 -12.03
C ALA A 3 -7.43 -13.98 -12.96
N GLY A 4 -7.30 -15.27 -12.62
CA GLY A 4 -6.55 -16.25 -13.43
C GLY A 4 -5.02 -16.16 -13.32
N ARG A 5 -4.48 -15.20 -12.57
CA ARG A 5 -3.02 -15.05 -12.33
C ARG A 5 -2.62 -15.44 -10.91
N SER A 6 -1.43 -16.00 -10.72
CA SER A 6 -0.91 -16.34 -9.39
C SER A 6 -0.59 -15.07 -8.57
N TRP A 7 -0.57 -15.19 -7.23
CA TRP A 7 -0.20 -14.05 -6.39
C TRP A 7 1.26 -13.66 -6.56
N ASP A 8 2.14 -14.63 -6.80
CA ASP A 8 3.57 -14.37 -7.01
C ASP A 8 3.79 -13.56 -8.29
N ASP A 9 3.03 -13.82 -9.35
CA ASP A 9 3.13 -13.05 -10.59
C ASP A 9 2.63 -11.60 -10.41
N TRP A 10 1.55 -11.40 -9.65
CA TRP A 10 1.07 -10.05 -9.30
C TRP A 10 2.11 -9.28 -8.49
N ILE A 11 2.68 -9.91 -7.46
CA ILE A 11 3.68 -9.29 -6.60
C ILE A 11 4.96 -8.99 -7.40
N LYS A 12 5.40 -9.90 -8.27
CA LYS A 12 6.56 -9.69 -9.16
C LYS A 12 6.32 -8.53 -10.12
N GLN A 13 5.12 -8.43 -10.70
CA GLN A 13 4.77 -7.29 -11.55
C GLN A 13 4.86 -5.97 -10.78
N TYR A 14 4.22 -5.89 -9.61
CA TYR A 14 4.24 -4.70 -8.76
C TYR A 14 5.67 -4.32 -8.33
N ALA A 15 6.50 -5.31 -7.94
CA ALA A 15 7.89 -5.08 -7.58
C ALA A 15 8.73 -4.55 -8.76
N LYS A 16 8.44 -5.03 -9.98
CA LYS A 16 9.13 -4.60 -11.21
C LYS A 16 8.76 -3.17 -11.60
N SER A 17 7.52 -2.74 -11.37
CA SER A 17 7.10 -1.37 -11.67
C SER A 17 7.56 -0.36 -10.63
N HIS A 18 7.74 -0.79 -9.37
CA HIS A 18 8.18 0.02 -8.24
C HIS A 18 9.64 -0.27 -7.86
N GLN A 19 10.59 -0.02 -8.77
CA GLN A 19 12.03 -0.23 -8.50
C GLN A 19 12.73 0.99 -7.87
N ASN A 20 12.15 2.19 -8.00
CA ASN A 20 12.74 3.40 -7.43
C ASN A 20 12.80 3.31 -5.89
N ARG A 21 13.97 3.62 -5.30
CA ARG A 21 14.20 3.52 -3.85
C ARG A 21 13.24 4.40 -3.03
N TRP A 22 12.98 5.63 -3.48
CA TRP A 22 12.07 6.54 -2.79
C TRP A 22 10.63 6.06 -2.87
N ASN A 23 10.20 5.61 -4.04
CA ASN A 23 8.88 5.02 -4.21
C ASN A 23 8.70 3.80 -3.28
N GLN A 24 9.65 2.87 -3.28
CA GLN A 24 9.59 1.70 -2.40
C GLN A 24 9.60 2.07 -0.93
N LEU A 25 10.39 3.08 -0.52
CA LEU A 25 10.46 3.51 0.87
C LEU A 25 9.12 4.07 1.33
N THR A 26 8.56 5.01 0.57
CA THR A 26 7.29 5.63 0.94
C THR A 26 6.14 4.62 0.91
N HIS A 27 6.13 3.66 -0.01
CA HIS A 27 5.13 2.57 -0.01
C HIS A 27 5.32 1.60 1.15
N SER A 28 6.57 1.27 1.52
CA SER A 28 6.83 0.36 2.64
C SER A 28 6.35 0.91 3.98
N ILE A 29 6.22 2.24 4.10
CA ILE A 29 5.68 2.94 5.27
C ILE A 29 4.19 3.25 5.08
N GLY A 30 3.78 3.77 3.91
CA GLY A 30 2.41 4.21 3.65
C GLY A 30 1.40 3.08 3.59
N ILE A 31 1.76 1.92 3.00
CA ILE A 31 0.87 0.75 2.94
C ILE A 31 0.44 0.28 4.33
N PRO A 32 1.34 -0.01 5.29
CA PRO A 32 0.90 -0.42 6.63
C PRO A 32 0.15 0.68 7.38
N MET A 33 0.46 1.97 7.17
CA MET A 33 -0.34 3.06 7.75
C MET A 33 -1.79 3.02 7.28
N ILE A 34 -2.02 2.82 5.97
CA ILE A 34 -3.37 2.69 5.42
C ILE A 34 -4.05 1.42 5.96
N VAL A 35 -3.37 0.28 5.99
CA VAL A 35 -3.94 -0.97 6.53
C VAL A 35 -4.35 -0.80 7.99
N VAL A 36 -3.49 -0.23 8.84
CA VAL A 36 -3.81 0.05 10.25
C VAL A 36 -4.96 1.05 10.36
N SER A 37 -4.98 2.11 9.55
CA SER A 37 -6.06 3.10 9.57
C SER A 37 -7.43 2.49 9.32
N ILE A 38 -7.54 1.52 8.39
CA ILE A 38 -8.80 0.83 8.09
C ILE A 38 -9.26 0.02 9.31
N VAL A 39 -8.34 -0.70 9.95
CA VAL A 39 -8.65 -1.43 11.20
C VAL A 39 -9.12 -0.46 12.29
N LEU A 40 -8.46 0.68 12.46
CA LEU A 40 -8.88 1.68 13.45
C LEU A 40 -10.25 2.31 13.12
N PHE A 41 -10.57 2.51 11.84
CA PHE A 41 -11.90 2.97 11.44
C PHE A 41 -12.99 1.95 11.80
N LEU A 42 -12.73 0.65 11.64
CA LEU A 42 -13.66 -0.40 12.05
C LEU A 42 -13.89 -0.42 13.58
N LEU A 43 -12.87 -0.04 14.35
CA LEU A 43 -12.94 0.04 15.81
C LEU A 43 -13.48 1.38 16.33
N ALA A 44 -13.52 2.42 15.49
CA ALA A 44 -13.88 3.76 15.89
C ALA A 44 -15.27 3.92 16.56
N PRO A 45 -16.32 3.14 16.21
CA PRO A 45 -17.60 3.20 16.90
C PRO A 45 -17.53 2.84 18.40
N PHE A 46 -16.49 2.12 18.82
CA PHE A 46 -16.35 1.62 20.20
C PHE A 46 -15.42 2.49 21.06
N VAL A 47 -14.68 3.43 20.46
CA VAL A 47 -13.68 4.25 21.15
C VAL A 47 -13.79 5.70 20.69
N ALA A 48 -14.28 6.56 21.59
CA ALA A 48 -14.48 7.97 21.31
C ALA A 48 -13.19 8.64 20.80
N GLY A 49 -13.29 9.32 19.66
CA GLY A 49 -12.17 10.06 19.05
C GLY A 49 -11.17 9.22 18.25
N LEU A 50 -11.25 7.88 18.28
CA LEU A 50 -10.31 7.01 17.55
C LEU A 50 -10.31 7.24 16.04
N TRP A 51 -11.47 7.63 15.48
CA TRP A 51 -11.60 7.98 14.07
C TRP A 51 -10.64 9.11 13.63
N LYS A 52 -10.23 10.01 14.52
CA LYS A 52 -9.28 11.10 14.20
C LYS A 52 -7.89 10.53 13.90
N LEU A 53 -7.44 9.58 14.72
CA LEU A 53 -6.18 8.88 14.50
C LEU A 53 -6.25 8.02 13.23
N ALA A 54 -7.38 7.33 13.01
CA ALA A 54 -7.60 6.57 11.78
C ALA A 54 -7.52 7.49 10.54
N ALA A 55 -8.21 8.63 10.56
CA ALA A 55 -8.18 9.60 9.47
C ALA A 55 -6.78 10.18 9.23
N LEU A 56 -6.04 10.52 10.29
CA LEU A 56 -4.67 11.00 10.19
C LEU A 56 -3.76 9.98 9.50
N LEU A 57 -3.79 8.72 9.95
CA LEU A 57 -2.97 7.66 9.37
C LEU A 57 -3.35 7.37 7.92
N PHE A 58 -4.64 7.40 7.60
CA PHE A 58 -5.14 7.20 6.23
C PHE A 58 -4.61 8.29 5.29
N VAL A 59 -4.77 9.57 5.67
CA VAL A 59 -4.34 10.71 4.86
C VAL A 59 -2.82 10.71 4.69
N VAL A 60 -2.06 10.57 5.79
CA VAL A 60 -0.59 10.57 5.72
C VAL A 60 -0.09 9.37 4.92
N GLY A 61 -0.68 8.19 5.10
CA GLY A 61 -0.33 7.00 4.33
C GLY A 61 -0.51 7.20 2.82
N TRP A 62 -1.61 7.82 2.39
CA TRP A 62 -1.84 8.16 0.98
C TRP A 62 -0.88 9.22 0.46
N ILE A 63 -0.60 10.27 1.24
CA ILE A 63 0.38 11.31 0.88
C ILE A 63 1.74 10.65 0.59
N LEU A 64 2.20 9.74 1.45
CA LEU A 64 3.45 9.02 1.23
C LEU A 64 3.45 8.24 -0.09
N GLN A 65 2.37 7.51 -0.40
CA GLN A 65 2.28 6.78 -1.67
C GLN A 65 2.36 7.72 -2.87
N PHE A 66 1.58 8.81 -2.88
CA PHE A 66 1.59 9.78 -3.97
C PHE A 66 2.92 10.52 -4.09
N VAL A 67 3.59 10.85 -2.99
CA VAL A 67 4.94 11.45 -3.00
C VAL A 67 5.95 10.49 -3.67
N GLY A 68 5.88 9.20 -3.38
CA GLY A 68 6.72 8.19 -4.04
C GLY A 68 6.54 8.17 -5.55
N HIS A 69 5.28 8.19 -6.01
CA HIS A 69 4.93 8.24 -7.43
C HIS A 69 5.34 9.57 -8.09
N ALA A 70 5.17 10.70 -7.40
CA ALA A 70 5.57 12.01 -7.89
C ALA A 70 7.10 12.10 -8.08
N ILE A 71 7.88 11.55 -7.15
CA ILE A 71 9.35 11.47 -7.26
C ILE A 71 9.78 10.56 -8.41
N GLU A 72 9.11 9.41 -8.59
CA GLU A 72 9.42 8.48 -9.69
C GLU A 72 8.94 8.99 -11.06
N GLY A 73 7.97 9.90 -11.10
CA GLY A 73 7.36 10.42 -12.32
C GLY A 73 6.42 9.42 -13.01
N LYS A 74 6.02 8.34 -12.33
CA LYS A 74 5.10 7.32 -12.85
C LYS A 74 3.75 7.40 -12.14
N PRO A 75 2.62 7.26 -12.86
CA PRO A 75 1.31 7.25 -12.24
C PRO A 75 1.11 6.03 -11.33
N PRO A 76 0.22 6.10 -10.33
CA PRO A 76 -0.16 4.95 -9.53
C PRO A 76 -0.84 3.85 -10.37
N GLU A 77 -0.42 2.60 -10.21
CA GLU A 77 -0.91 1.48 -11.02
C GLU A 77 -2.39 1.18 -10.83
N PHE A 78 -2.96 1.54 -9.66
CA PHE A 78 -4.37 1.33 -9.41
C PHE A 78 -5.29 2.14 -10.33
N LEU A 79 -4.77 3.20 -10.97
CA LEU A 79 -5.49 3.95 -11.99
C LEU A 79 -5.71 3.13 -13.27
N SER A 80 -4.78 2.22 -13.57
CA SER A 80 -4.93 1.28 -14.68
C SER A 80 -5.71 0.04 -14.24
N ASP A 81 -5.54 -0.40 -12.99
CA ASP A 81 -6.20 -1.58 -12.46
C ASP A 81 -6.33 -1.55 -10.94
N TRP A 82 -7.55 -1.37 -10.44
CA TRP A 82 -7.87 -1.25 -9.01
C TRP A 82 -7.32 -2.39 -8.14
N ARG A 83 -7.08 -3.58 -8.73
CA ARG A 83 -6.52 -4.74 -8.02
C ARG A 83 -5.15 -4.44 -7.42
N PHE A 84 -4.40 -3.48 -7.96
CA PHE A 84 -3.11 -3.06 -7.42
C PHE A 84 -3.18 -2.47 -6.00
N LEU A 85 -4.35 -1.98 -5.56
CA LEU A 85 -4.57 -1.63 -4.15
C LEU A 85 -4.38 -2.84 -3.22
N LEU A 86 -4.86 -4.01 -3.64
CA LEU A 86 -4.69 -5.26 -2.89
C LEU A 86 -3.30 -5.86 -3.08
N VAL A 87 -2.77 -5.80 -4.31
CA VAL A 87 -1.43 -6.33 -4.61
C VAL A 87 -0.36 -5.61 -3.80
N GLY A 88 -0.46 -4.29 -3.62
CA GLY A 88 0.45 -3.52 -2.77
C GLY A 88 0.54 -4.07 -1.34
N THR A 89 -0.60 -4.42 -0.72
CA THR A 89 -0.60 -5.03 0.64
C THR A 89 0.13 -6.37 0.67
N ARG A 90 -0.05 -7.22 -0.35
CA ARG A 90 0.62 -8.52 -0.47
C ARG A 90 2.11 -8.37 -0.73
N TRP A 91 2.49 -7.42 -1.58
CA TRP A 91 3.89 -7.05 -1.80
C TRP A 91 4.55 -6.60 -0.50
N TRP A 92 3.88 -5.75 0.30
CA TRP A 92 4.41 -5.30 1.57
C TRP A 92 4.64 -6.47 2.54
N VAL A 93 3.68 -7.40 2.66
CA VAL A 93 3.85 -8.63 3.46
C VAL A 93 5.03 -9.46 2.97
N ALA A 94 5.13 -9.68 1.65
CA ALA A 94 6.24 -10.44 1.07
C ALA A 94 7.60 -9.75 1.31
N LYS A 95 7.64 -8.41 1.36
CA LYS A 95 8.86 -7.63 1.64
C LYS A 95 9.31 -7.81 3.08
N VAL A 96 8.40 -7.61 4.05
CA VAL A 96 8.75 -7.70 5.49
C VAL A 96 9.02 -9.13 5.95
N THR A 97 8.47 -10.13 5.26
CA THR A 97 8.76 -11.56 5.51
C THR A 97 9.98 -12.08 4.77
N GLY A 98 10.69 -11.24 4.01
CA GLY A 98 11.91 -11.62 3.29
C GLY A 98 11.69 -12.50 2.06
N ARG A 99 10.47 -12.57 1.52
CA ARG A 99 10.12 -13.34 0.32
C ARG A 99 10.43 -12.61 -1.00
N LEU A 100 10.80 -11.32 -0.93
CA LEU A 100 11.17 -10.48 -2.09
C LEU A 100 12.67 -10.22 -2.21
N ARG A 101 13.50 -11.18 -1.79
CA ARG A 101 14.97 -11.09 -1.95
C ARG A 101 15.39 -11.21 -3.41
#